data_AF-A0A2A5QSP4-F1
#
_entry.id   AF-A0A2A5QSP4-F1
#
_cell.length_a   1.000
_cell.length_b   1.000
_cell.length_c   1.000
_cell.angle_alpha   90.00
_cell.angle_beta   90.00
_cell.angle_gamma   90.00
#
_symmetry.space_group_name_H-M   'P 1'
#
loop_
_entity.id
_entity.type
_entity.pdbx_description
1 polymer ?
#
loop_
_entity_poly.entity_id
_entity_poly.type
_entity_poly.pdbx_seq_one_letter_code
_entity_poly.pdbx_strand_id
1 'polypeptide(L)'
;MGEDCDVETIGSVLEDAVARSILVHARTESLSASALAERCDVSTVTIYRRLETLREHDLVVESTVPERDGNHYKAYRTNVRRLTVSLTEEGFGLEIERKDTPADRLTSLIEEM
;
A
#
# COMPACT_ATOMS: atom_id res chain seq x y z
N MET A 1 -16.53 2.33 -3.49
CA MET A 1 -16.34 3.67 -4.07
C MET A 1 -15.25 4.34 -3.28
N GLY A 2 -13.98 3.97 -3.54
CA GLY A 2 -12.86 4.79 -3.08
C GLY A 2 -12.77 5.94 -4.06
N GLU A 3 -12.64 7.17 -3.57
CA GLU A 3 -12.41 8.34 -4.42
C GLU A 3 -11.31 8.00 -5.45
N ASP A 4 -11.61 8.25 -6.73
CA ASP A 4 -10.65 8.02 -7.81
C ASP A 4 -9.39 8.81 -7.48
N CYS A 5 -8.32 8.12 -7.09
CA CYS A 5 -7.04 8.74 -6.85
C CYS A 5 -6.61 9.45 -8.13
N ASP A 6 -6.50 10.78 -8.08
CA ASP A 6 -6.01 11.58 -9.20
C ASP A 6 -4.48 11.68 -9.20
N VAL A 7 -3.95 12.25 -10.29
CA VAL A 7 -2.50 12.40 -10.48
C VAL A 7 -1.88 13.31 -9.42
N GLU A 8 -2.58 14.33 -8.96
CA GLU A 8 -2.06 15.27 -7.94
C GLU A 8 -1.90 14.55 -6.59
N THR A 9 -2.92 13.81 -6.19
CA THR A 9 -2.94 13.03 -4.95
C THR A 9 -1.83 11.99 -4.94
N ILE A 10 -1.73 11.15 -5.97
CA ILE A 10 -0.67 10.14 -6.06
C ILE A 10 0.70 10.77 -6.26
N GLY A 11 0.78 11.89 -6.96
CA GLY A 11 2.00 12.70 -7.06
C GLY A 11 2.52 13.10 -5.68
N SER A 12 1.67 13.70 -4.85
CA SER A 12 1.98 14.11 -3.47
C SER A 12 2.47 12.94 -2.60
N VAL A 13 1.84 11.76 -2.73
CA VAL A 13 2.29 10.55 -2.04
C VAL A 13 3.68 10.12 -2.51
N LEU A 14 3.94 10.15 -3.83
CA LEU A 14 5.21 9.73 -4.40
C LEU A 14 6.34 10.74 -4.20
N GLU A 15 6.05 12.01 -3.91
CA GLU A 15 7.06 12.99 -3.51
C GLU A 15 7.75 12.57 -2.19
N ASP A 16 7.00 11.95 -1.26
CA ASP A 16 7.53 11.47 0.00
C ASP A 16 8.46 10.26 -0.19
N ALA A 17 9.75 10.45 0.12
CA ALA A 17 10.76 9.40 0.00
C ALA A 17 10.53 8.22 0.96
N VAL A 18 9.97 8.46 2.14
CA VAL A 18 9.64 7.40 3.11
C VAL A 18 8.46 6.57 2.59
N ALA A 19 7.44 7.22 2.00
CA ALA A 19 6.32 6.51 1.38
C ALA A 19 6.79 5.58 0.24
N ARG A 20 7.65 6.09 -0.65
CA ARG A 20 8.30 5.26 -1.69
C ARG A 20 9.12 4.12 -1.11
N SER A 21 9.90 4.39 -0.05
CA SER A 21 10.71 3.36 0.61
C SER A 21 9.85 2.23 1.20
N ILE A 22 8.73 2.58 1.86
CA ILE A 22 7.76 1.61 2.36
C ILE A 22 7.23 0.74 1.22
N LEU A 23 6.81 1.35 0.10
CA LEU A 23 6.30 0.61 -1.06
C LEU A 23 7.31 -0.38 -1.65
N VAL A 24 8.60 -0.03 -1.61
CA VAL A 24 9.70 -0.89 -2.08
C VAL A 24 9.95 -2.04 -1.09
N HIS A 25 10.10 -1.74 0.19
CA HIS A 25 10.42 -2.74 1.21
C HIS A 25 9.27 -3.74 1.44
N ALA A 26 8.02 -3.29 1.41
CA ALA A 26 6.83 -4.13 1.60
C ALA A 26 6.35 -4.79 0.29
N ARG A 27 7.16 -4.76 -0.79
CA ARG A 27 6.76 -5.26 -2.12
C ARG A 27 6.61 -6.78 -2.16
N THR A 28 7.50 -7.52 -1.50
CA THR A 28 7.60 -8.99 -1.60
C THR A 28 6.92 -9.69 -0.43
N GLU A 29 7.05 -9.14 0.77
CA GLU A 29 6.54 -9.71 2.02
C GLU A 29 5.83 -8.65 2.87
N SER A 30 4.97 -9.10 3.78
CA SER A 30 4.31 -8.22 4.75
C SER A 30 5.29 -7.87 5.88
N LEU A 31 5.43 -6.58 6.19
CA LEU A 31 6.36 -6.09 7.22
C LEU A 31 5.62 -5.34 8.33
N SER A 32 6.07 -5.49 9.58
CA SER A 32 5.55 -4.68 10.68
C SER A 32 5.99 -3.21 10.56
N ALA A 33 5.29 -2.31 11.24
CA ALA A 33 5.68 -0.90 11.29
C ALA A 33 7.08 -0.70 11.89
N SER A 34 7.48 -1.52 12.88
CA SER A 34 8.83 -1.49 13.45
C SER A 34 9.90 -1.93 12.45
N ALA A 35 9.64 -2.99 11.68
CA ALA A 35 10.59 -3.47 10.68
C ALA A 35 10.72 -2.52 9.47
N LEU A 36 9.67 -1.76 9.17
CA LEU A 36 9.73 -0.67 8.19
C LEU A 36 10.49 0.55 8.72
N ALA A 37 10.33 0.87 10.01
CA ALA A 37 11.05 1.96 10.67
C ALA A 37 12.56 1.74 10.62
N GLU A 38 13.00 0.51 10.93
CA GLU A 38 14.40 0.11 10.84
C GLU A 38 14.94 0.20 9.41
N ARG A 39 14.22 -0.37 8.42
CA ARG A 39 14.65 -0.37 7.02
C ARG A 39 14.68 1.03 6.39
N CYS A 40 13.77 1.90 6.79
CA CYS A 40 13.68 3.26 6.27
C CYS A 40 14.51 4.29 7.06
N ASP A 41 15.17 3.87 8.15
CA ASP A 41 15.93 4.72 9.08
C ASP A 41 15.12 5.94 9.60
N VAL A 42 13.88 5.69 10.02
CA VAL A 42 12.98 6.72 10.57
C VAL A 42 12.23 6.20 11.78
N SER A 43 11.58 7.10 12.53
CA SER A 43 10.77 6.69 13.68
C SER A 43 9.52 5.88 13.27
N THR A 44 9.06 4.98 14.15
CA THR A 44 7.80 4.25 13.94
C THR A 44 6.60 5.19 13.80
N VAL A 45 6.60 6.36 14.47
CA VAL A 45 5.56 7.38 14.32
C VAL A 45 5.53 7.94 12.88
N THR A 46 6.71 8.19 12.30
CA THR A 46 6.86 8.60 10.90
C THR A 46 6.29 7.53 9.97
N ILE A 47 6.57 6.25 10.23
CA ILE A 47 6.04 5.12 9.47
C ILE A 47 4.53 5.03 9.57
N TYR A 48 3.93 5.07 10.77
CA TYR A 48 2.48 4.98 10.93
C TYR A 48 1.75 6.07 10.13
N ARG A 49 2.26 7.30 10.15
CA ARG A 49 1.68 8.39 9.35
C ARG A 49 1.69 8.09 7.85
N ARG A 50 2.78 7.52 7.32
CA ARG A 50 2.86 7.19 5.88
C ARG A 50 2.04 5.96 5.54
N LEU A 51 1.99 4.97 6.42
CA LEU A 51 1.15 3.80 6.23
C LEU A 51 -0.33 4.18 6.17
N GLU A 52 -0.76 5.16 6.97
CA GLU A 52 -2.15 5.66 6.89
C GLU A 52 -2.42 6.28 5.52
N THR A 53 -1.59 7.22 5.07
CA THR A 53 -1.71 7.83 3.73
C THR A 53 -1.66 6.78 2.61
N LEU A 54 -0.76 5.81 2.68
CA LEU A 54 -0.67 4.74 1.68
C LEU A 54 -1.91 3.83 1.69
N ARG A 55 -2.56 3.65 2.85
CA ARG A 55 -3.78 2.85 2.99
C ARG A 55 -5.01 3.59 2.50
N GLU A 56 -5.10 4.89 2.73
CA GLU A 56 -6.17 5.75 2.22
C GLU A 56 -6.31 5.64 0.69
N HIS A 57 -5.17 5.48 -0.01
CA HIS A 57 -5.12 5.33 -1.47
C HIS A 57 -5.00 3.88 -1.97
N ASP A 58 -5.17 2.90 -1.09
CA ASP A 58 -5.07 1.45 -1.39
C ASP A 58 -3.74 1.06 -2.08
N LEU A 59 -2.65 1.74 -1.73
CA LEU A 59 -1.30 1.42 -2.19
C LEU A 59 -0.62 0.37 -1.29
N VAL A 60 -1.10 0.23 -0.06
CA VAL A 60 -0.67 -0.76 0.93
C VAL A 60 -1.89 -1.38 1.60
N VAL A 61 -1.85 -2.70 1.82
CA VAL A 61 -2.83 -3.45 2.62
C VAL A 61 -2.25 -3.80 3.99
N GLU A 62 -3.09 -3.75 5.03
CA GLU A 62 -2.77 -4.19 6.39
C GLU A 62 -3.34 -5.60 6.61
N SER A 63 -2.58 -6.43 7.31
CA SER A 63 -2.98 -7.75 7.78
C SER A 63 -2.59 -7.91 9.25
N THR A 64 -3.44 -8.55 10.03
CA THR A 64 -3.13 -8.92 11.42
C THR A 64 -2.42 -10.27 11.44
N VAL A 65 -1.21 -10.32 11.99
CA VAL A 65 -0.45 -11.56 12.12
C VAL A 65 -0.65 -12.13 13.52
N PRO A 66 -1.10 -13.39 13.65
CA PRO A 66 -1.20 -14.09 14.92
C PRO A 66 0.16 -14.58 15.41
N GLU A 67 0.52 -14.22 16.63
CA GLU A 67 1.73 -14.68 17.31
C GLU A 67 1.35 -15.66 18.44
N ARG A 68 2.16 -16.70 18.65
CA ARG A 68 1.82 -17.79 19.59
C ARG A 68 1.75 -17.36 21.06
N ASP A 69 2.37 -16.23 21.41
CA ASP A 69 2.41 -15.68 22.76
C ASP A 69 1.35 -14.59 23.02
N GLY A 70 0.38 -14.42 22.10
CA GLY A 70 -0.81 -13.60 22.31
C GLY A 70 -0.69 -12.13 21.92
N ASN A 71 0.48 -11.66 21.48
CA ASN A 71 0.62 -10.31 20.95
C ASN A 71 0.42 -10.31 19.42
N HIS A 72 -0.78 -9.98 18.97
CA HIS A 72 -1.03 -9.76 17.54
C HIS A 72 -0.33 -8.46 17.08
N TYR A 73 0.38 -8.52 15.95
CA TYR A 73 0.94 -7.31 15.34
C TYR A 73 0.36 -7.07 13.95
N LYS A 74 0.33 -5.80 13.56
CA LYS A 74 -0.06 -5.36 12.21
C LYS A 74 1.13 -5.47 11.28
N ALA A 75 0.92 -6.10 10.14
CA ALA A 75 1.88 -6.19 9.05
C ALA A 75 1.29 -5.58 7.78
N TYR A 76 2.15 -5.00 6.95
CA TYR A 76 1.79 -4.17 5.82
C TYR A 76 2.45 -4.70 4.55
N ARG A 77 1.70 -4.79 3.45
CA ARG A 77 2.20 -5.23 2.14
C ARG A 77 1.77 -4.26 1.06
N THR A 78 2.68 -3.96 0.13
CA THR A 78 2.39 -3.13 -1.04
C THR A 78 1.34 -3.81 -1.92
N ASN A 79 0.26 -3.07 -2.20
CA ASN A 79 -0.84 -3.51 -3.05
C ASN A 79 -0.71 -3.01 -4.49
N VAL A 80 0.13 -2.01 -4.76
CA VAL A 80 0.35 -1.52 -6.13
C VAL A 80 1.41 -2.34 -6.87
N ARG A 81 1.13 -2.68 -8.13
CA ARG A 81 2.06 -3.33 -9.07
C ARG A 81 2.64 -2.31 -10.07
N ARG A 82 1.80 -1.40 -10.58
CA ARG A 82 2.17 -0.40 -11.58
C ARG A 82 1.33 0.86 -11.41
N LEU A 83 1.98 2.01 -11.60
CA LEU A 83 1.34 3.32 -11.75
C LEU A 83 1.71 3.83 -13.14
N THR A 84 0.71 4.19 -13.94
CA THR A 84 0.90 4.76 -15.27
C THR A 84 0.28 6.15 -15.30
N VAL A 85 1.10 7.16 -15.57
CA VAL A 85 0.63 8.53 -15.84
C VAL A 85 0.70 8.77 -17.33
N SER A 86 -0.42 9.17 -17.92
CA SER A 86 -0.54 9.50 -19.34
C SER A 86 -0.91 10.97 -19.52
N LEU A 87 -0.42 11.58 -20.61
CA LEU A 87 -0.84 12.91 -21.05
C LEU A 87 -1.69 12.73 -22.31
N THR A 88 -2.96 13.11 -22.25
CA THR A 88 -3.95 13.02 -23.31
C THR A 88 -4.43 14.42 -23.73
N GLU A 89 -5.30 14.50 -24.74
CA GLU A 89 -5.94 15.76 -25.15
C GLU A 89 -6.85 16.35 -24.04
N GLU A 90 -7.29 15.52 -23.11
CA GLU A 90 -8.17 15.90 -22.00
C GLU A 90 -7.39 16.25 -20.71
N GLY A 91 -6.07 16.05 -20.70
CA GLY A 91 -5.19 16.34 -19.56
C GLY A 91 -4.38 15.13 -19.09
N PHE A 92 -4.12 15.04 -17.79
CA PHE A 92 -3.38 13.91 -17.22
C PHE A 92 -4.33 12.79 -16.79
N GLY A 93 -4.02 11.56 -17.20
CA GLY A 93 -4.68 10.34 -16.75
C GLY A 93 -3.80 9.55 -15.78
N LEU A 94 -4.43 8.88 -14.81
CA LEU A 94 -3.77 7.94 -13.91
C LEU A 94 -4.40 6.55 -14.03
N GLU A 95 -3.57 5.54 -14.21
CA GLU A 95 -3.95 4.14 -14.09
C GLU A 95 -3.14 3.47 -12.98
N ILE A 96 -3.84 2.81 -12.05
CA ILE A 96 -3.23 2.10 -10.92
C ILE A 96 -3.55 0.61 -11.06
N GLU A 97 -2.53 -0.18 -11.35
CA GLU A 97 -2.63 -1.63 -11.38
C GLU A 97 -2.26 -2.20 -10.00
N ARG A 98 -3.20 -2.91 -9.37
CA ARG A 98 -3.03 -3.49 -8.03
C ARG A 98 -2.74 -4.99 -8.12
N LYS A 99 -2.18 -5.57 -7.05
CA LYS A 99 -1.80 -6.98 -6.98
C LYS A 99 -2.97 -7.88 -6.58
N ASP A 100 -3.79 -7.43 -5.62
CA ASP A 100 -4.92 -8.19 -5.11
C ASP A 100 -6.00 -7.21 -4.63
N THR A 101 -7.12 -7.09 -5.34
CA THR A 101 -8.28 -6.39 -4.77
C THR A 101 -8.95 -7.27 -3.72
N PRO A 102 -9.64 -6.69 -2.71
CA PRO A 102 -10.54 -7.44 -1.85
C PRO A 102 -11.59 -8.27 -2.64
N ALA A 103 -11.92 -7.85 -3.86
CA ALA A 103 -12.81 -8.59 -4.77
C ALA A 103 -12.14 -9.86 -5.32
N ASP A 104 -10.84 -9.86 -5.61
CA ASP A 104 -10.11 -11.06 -6.03
C ASP A 104 -10.12 -12.15 -4.95
N ARG A 105 -10.04 -11.76 -3.67
CA ARG A 105 -10.15 -12.70 -2.54
C ARG A 105 -11.53 -13.33 -2.42
N LEU A 106 -12.59 -12.63 -2.83
CA LEU A 106 -13.96 -13.16 -2.82
C LEU A 106 -14.17 -14.12 -4.01
N THR A 107 -13.65 -13.78 -5.19
CA THR A 107 -13.76 -14.62 -6.39
C THR A 107 -13.03 -15.96 -6.21
N SER A 108 -11.80 -15.95 -5.66
CA SER A 108 -11.07 -17.20 -5.40
C SER A 108 -11.79 -18.14 -4.42
N LEU A 109 -12.49 -17.60 -3.42
CA LEU A 109 -13.25 -18.40 -2.44
C LEU A 109 -14.50 -19.07 -3.04
N ILE A 110 -15.03 -18.56 -4.16
CA ILE A 110 -16.22 -19.09 -4.83
C ILE A 110 -15.82 -20.09 -5.92
N GLU A 111 -14.66 -19.93 -6.53
CA GLU A 111 -14.15 -20.84 -7.58
C GLU A 111 -13.57 -22.15 -7.02
N GLU A 112 -13.28 -22.22 -5.71
CA GLU A 112 -12.84 -23.44 -5.01
C GLU A 112 -14.02 -24.30 -4.46
N MET A 113 -15.27 -24.00 -4.85
CA MET A 113 -16.47 -24.79 -4.51
C MET A 113 -16.97 -25.65 -5.67
#